data_AF-A0A522JAF5-F1
#
_entry.id   AF-A0A522JAF5-F1
#
_cell.length_a   1.000
_cell.length_b   1.000
_cell.length_c   1.000
_cell.angle_alpha   90.00
_cell.angle_beta   90.00
_cell.angle_gamma   90.00
#
_symmetry.space_group_name_H-M   'P 1'
#
loop_
_entity.id
_entity.type
_entity.pdbx_description
1 polymer ?
#
loop_
_entity_poly.entity_id
_entity_poly.type
_entity_poly.pdbx_seq_one_letter_code
_entity_poly.pdbx_strand_id
1 'polypeptide(L)'
;MTLRYMLDTNIVSYLLRGSSPRLELHLRRERVDALCISAITRAELRYGVARLQPAATRLAHEVERLLQGITTLAWDDAAADAYGPVRAALERAGTPIGALDTQIAAHTLIANLTLVTHNVGEFRRVPGLRVEDWTVG
;
A
#
# COMPACT_ATOMS: atom_id res chain seq x y z
N MET A 1 3.84 16.13 -12.49
CA MET A 1 2.84 15.15 -12.03
C MET A 1 3.09 14.93 -10.55
N THR A 2 2.06 14.98 -9.70
CA THR A 2 2.25 14.99 -8.24
C THR A 2 1.52 13.79 -7.65
N LEU A 3 2.27 12.85 -7.08
CA LEU A 3 1.73 11.73 -6.33
C LEU A 3 0.88 12.24 -5.17
N ARG A 4 -0.23 11.55 -4.89
CA ARG A 4 -1.16 11.89 -3.81
C ARG A 4 -1.48 10.70 -2.91
N TYR A 5 -1.54 9.51 -3.50
CA TYR A 5 -2.01 8.31 -2.81
C TYR A 5 -1.01 7.16 -2.91
N MET A 6 -0.76 6.49 -1.78
CA MET A 6 -0.08 5.21 -1.74
C MET A 6 -1.11 4.11 -1.49
N LEU A 7 -1.17 3.11 -2.37
CA LEU A 7 -2.05 1.95 -2.19
C LEU A 7 -1.33 0.88 -1.36
N ASP A 8 -1.98 0.37 -0.33
CA ASP A 8 -1.46 -0.76 0.45
C ASP A 8 -1.64 -2.10 -0.28
N THR A 9 -1.03 -3.16 0.27
CA THR A 9 -1.04 -4.50 -0.32
C THR A 9 -2.45 -5.11 -0.34
N ASN A 10 -3.28 -4.81 0.66
CA ASN A 10 -4.65 -5.32 0.72
C ASN A 10 -5.51 -4.72 -0.40
N ILE A 11 -5.46 -3.41 -0.60
CA ILE A 11 -6.18 -2.70 -1.66
C ILE A 11 -5.75 -3.19 -3.04
N VAL A 12 -4.44 -3.34 -3.27
CA VAL A 12 -3.94 -3.89 -4.54
C VAL A 12 -4.43 -5.33 -4.74
N SER A 13 -4.46 -6.14 -3.67
CA SER A 13 -4.99 -7.50 -3.73
C SER A 13 -6.50 -7.53 -4.03
N TYR A 14 -7.29 -6.60 -3.47
CA TYR A 14 -8.71 -6.45 -3.79
C TYR A 14 -8.95 -6.09 -5.26
N LEU A 15 -8.12 -5.18 -5.80
CA LEU A 15 -8.16 -4.81 -7.20
C LEU A 15 -7.90 -6.01 -8.11
N LEU A 16 -6.83 -6.78 -7.86
CA LEU A 16 -6.47 -7.90 -8.72
C LEU A 16 -7.54 -9.00 -8.74
N ARG A 17 -8.25 -9.19 -7.62
CA ARG A 17 -9.38 -10.12 -7.55
C ARG A 17 -10.68 -9.59 -8.14
N GLY A 18 -10.74 -8.33 -8.59
CA GLY A 18 -11.97 -7.69 -9.09
C GLY A 18 -13.09 -7.66 -8.04
N SER A 19 -12.72 -7.57 -6.76
CA SER A 19 -13.64 -7.84 -5.64
C SER A 19 -14.33 -6.59 -5.08
N SER A 20 -14.10 -5.40 -5.64
CA SER A 20 -14.75 -4.16 -5.18
C SER A 20 -15.03 -3.18 -6.33
N PRO A 21 -16.27 -3.15 -6.86
CA PRO A 21 -16.68 -2.16 -7.85
C PRO A 21 -16.52 -0.71 -7.38
N ARG A 22 -16.61 -0.46 -6.07
CA ARG A 22 -16.40 0.87 -5.47
C ARG A 22 -14.96 1.32 -5.54
N LEU A 23 -14.03 0.42 -5.23
CA LEU A 23 -12.60 0.68 -5.38
C LEU A 23 -12.27 1.02 -6.84
N GLU A 24 -12.81 0.26 -7.79
CA GLU A 24 -12.64 0.54 -9.21
C GLU A 24 -13.21 1.92 -9.61
N LEU A 25 -14.36 2.30 -9.06
CA LEU A 25 -14.96 3.60 -9.33
C LEU A 25 -14.09 4.76 -8.80
N HIS A 26 -13.53 4.64 -7.59
CA HIS A 26 -12.58 5.63 -7.06
C HIS A 26 -11.33 5.72 -7.91
N LEU A 27 -10.73 4.58 -8.27
CA LEU A 27 -9.54 4.54 -9.11
C LEU A 27 -9.76 5.14 -10.50
N ARG A 28 -10.96 5.01 -11.07
CA ARG A 28 -11.33 5.65 -12.35
C ARG A 28 -11.47 7.16 -12.26
N ARG A 29 -11.74 7.70 -11.07
CA ARG A 29 -11.82 9.16 -10.82
C ARG A 29 -10.44 9.76 -10.60
N GLU A 30 -9.51 8.97 -10.09
CA GLU A 30 -8.14 9.38 -9.90
C GLU A 30 -7.30 9.24 -11.17
N ARG A 31 -6.32 10.13 -11.32
CA ARG A 31 -5.33 9.98 -12.38
C ARG A 31 -4.31 8.94 -11.95
N VAL A 32 -3.89 8.07 -12.86
CA VAL A 32 -2.90 7.01 -12.58
C VAL A 32 -1.59 7.60 -12.05
N ASP A 33 -1.18 8.77 -12.53
CA ASP A 33 0.03 9.49 -12.09
C ASP A 33 -0.07 10.11 -10.68
N ALA A 34 -1.25 10.06 -10.05
CA ALA A 34 -1.45 10.44 -8.66
C ALA A 34 -1.32 9.24 -7.70
N LEU A 35 -1.18 8.02 -8.23
CA LEU A 35 -1.17 6.77 -7.47
C LEU A 35 0.22 6.13 -7.49
N CYS A 36 0.63 5.60 -6.35
CA CYS A 36 1.82 4.74 -6.25
C CYS A 36 1.61 3.57 -5.30
N ILE A 37 2.58 2.66 -5.28
CA ILE A 37 2.75 1.65 -4.24
C ILE A 37 4.14 1.78 -3.62
N SER A 38 4.28 1.31 -2.39
CA SER A 38 5.60 1.11 -1.78
C SER A 38 6.34 -0.04 -2.47
N ALA A 39 7.68 0.03 -2.53
CA ALA A 39 8.52 -1.13 -2.86
C ALA A 39 8.23 -2.35 -1.97
N ILE A 40 7.79 -2.12 -0.73
CA ILE A 40 7.37 -3.19 0.19
C ILE A 40 6.12 -3.92 -0.34
N THR A 41 5.09 -3.17 -0.75
CA THR A 41 3.91 -3.74 -1.39
C THR A 41 4.25 -4.48 -2.68
N ARG A 42 5.16 -3.93 -3.50
CA ARG A 42 5.67 -4.64 -4.70
C ARG A 42 6.31 -5.99 -4.33
N ALA A 43 7.09 -6.04 -3.24
CA ALA A 43 7.71 -7.28 -2.77
C ALA A 43 6.65 -8.30 -2.32
N GLU A 44 5.63 -7.88 -1.59
CA GLU A 44 4.53 -8.75 -1.15
C GLU A 44 3.74 -9.34 -2.34
N LEU A 45 3.48 -8.54 -3.37
CA LEU A 45 2.81 -9.03 -4.59
C LEU A 45 3.65 -10.09 -5.31
N ARG A 46 4.96 -9.85 -5.45
CA ARG A 46 5.89 -10.82 -6.07
C ARG A 46 5.99 -12.10 -5.24
N TYR A 47 6.04 -11.98 -3.91
CA TYR A 47 6.01 -13.12 -3.00
C TYR A 47 4.71 -13.93 -3.16
N GLY A 48 3.56 -13.25 -3.22
CA GLY A 48 2.25 -13.88 -3.42
C GLY A 48 2.19 -14.70 -4.71
N VAL A 49 2.71 -14.16 -5.81
CA VAL A 49 2.83 -14.89 -7.09
C VAL A 49 3.74 -16.10 -6.95
N ALA A 50 4.95 -15.92 -6.40
CA ALA A 50 5.95 -16.98 -6.27
C ALA A 50 5.44 -18.15 -5.41
N ARG A 51 4.73 -17.85 -4.32
CA ARG A 51 4.16 -18.85 -3.40
C ARG A 51 3.08 -19.73 -4.05
N LEU A 52 2.38 -19.22 -5.06
CA LEU A 52 1.24 -19.88 -5.69
C LEU A 52 1.56 -20.52 -7.05
N GLN A 53 2.81 -20.39 -7.54
CA GLN A 53 3.25 -21.06 -8.76
C GLN A 53 3.26 -22.59 -8.59
N PRO A 54 2.95 -23.36 -9.66
CA PRO A 54 2.65 -22.93 -11.02
C PRO A 54 1.18 -22.51 -11.27
N ALA A 55 0.28 -22.69 -10.30
CA ALA A 55 -1.16 -22.43 -10.48
C ALA A 55 -1.52 -20.93 -10.66
N ALA A 56 -0.56 -20.02 -10.44
CA ALA A 56 -0.77 -18.58 -10.42
C ALA A 56 -0.50 -17.85 -11.74
N THR A 57 -0.48 -18.52 -12.90
CA THR A 57 -0.17 -17.88 -14.21
C THR A 57 -1.01 -16.63 -14.47
N ARG A 58 -2.33 -16.68 -14.19
CA ARG A 58 -3.22 -15.53 -14.34
C ARG A 58 -2.84 -14.38 -13.39
N LEU A 59 -2.64 -14.68 -12.11
CA LEU A 59 -2.24 -13.70 -11.11
C LEU A 59 -0.89 -13.05 -11.45
N ALA A 60 0.06 -13.83 -11.96
CA ALA A 60 1.36 -13.34 -12.40
C ALA A 60 1.22 -12.29 -13.51
N HIS A 61 0.38 -12.55 -14.52
CA HIS A 61 0.09 -11.57 -15.58
C HIS A 61 -0.61 -10.32 -15.04
N GLU A 62 -1.57 -10.46 -14.12
CA GLU A 62 -2.28 -9.33 -13.52
C GLU A 62 -1.36 -8.44 -12.69
N VAL A 63 -0.49 -9.04 -11.87
CA VAL A 63 0.54 -8.33 -11.09
C VAL A 63 1.53 -7.61 -12.01
N GLU A 64 2.00 -8.26 -13.09
CA GLU A 64 2.93 -7.64 -14.02
C GLU A 64 2.32 -6.41 -14.71
N ARG A 65 1.08 -6.51 -15.22
CA ARG A 65 0.38 -5.36 -15.81
C ARG A 65 0.20 -4.21 -14.81
N LEU A 66 -0.14 -4.52 -13.57
CA LEU A 66 -0.28 -3.51 -12.52
C LEU A 66 1.05 -2.78 -12.29
N LEU A 67 2.14 -3.53 -12.10
CA LEU A 67 3.46 -2.97 -11.82
C LEU A 67 4.05 -2.17 -12.99
N GLN A 68 3.63 -2.44 -14.23
CA GLN A 68 3.99 -1.64 -15.40
C GLN A 68 3.20 -0.33 -15.48
N GLY A 69 1.96 -0.32 -14.94
CA GLY A 69 1.06 0.83 -15.00
C GLY A 69 1.14 1.77 -13.79
N ILE A 70 1.67 1.32 -12.66
CA ILE A 70 1.72 2.10 -11.41
C ILE A 70 3.15 2.46 -11.01
N THR A 71 3.33 3.67 -10.48
CA THR A 71 4.62 4.06 -9.90
C THR A 71 4.91 3.25 -8.65
N THR A 72 6.09 2.63 -8.59
CA THR A 72 6.63 2.06 -7.34
C THR A 72 7.61 3.06 -6.73
N LEU A 73 7.34 3.53 -5.52
CA LEU A 73 8.30 4.34 -4.77
C LEU A 73 9.36 3.42 -4.14
N ALA A 74 10.63 3.82 -4.29
CA ALA A 74 11.76 3.08 -3.74
C ALA A 74 11.77 3.17 -2.20
N TRP A 75 12.20 2.10 -1.54
CA TRP A 75 12.50 2.15 -0.11
C TRP A 75 13.93 2.68 0.06
N ASP A 76 14.05 4.00 0.18
CA ASP A 76 15.32 4.71 0.33
C ASP A 76 15.67 5.00 1.79
N ASP A 77 16.78 5.71 2.02
CA ASP A 77 17.27 6.05 3.36
C ASP A 77 16.22 6.88 4.14
N ALA A 78 15.50 7.79 3.48
CA ALA A 78 14.46 8.59 4.13
C ALA A 78 13.27 7.73 4.60
N ALA A 79 12.82 6.78 3.77
CA ALA A 79 11.82 5.79 4.17
C ALA A 79 12.30 4.89 5.30
N ALA A 80 13.56 4.45 5.25
CA ALA A 80 14.19 3.63 6.28
C ALA A 80 14.28 4.37 7.63
N ASP A 81 14.73 5.63 7.62
CA ASP A 81 14.88 6.43 8.83
C ASP A 81 13.52 6.78 9.47
N ALA A 82 12.47 6.92 8.66
CA ALA A 82 11.11 7.16 9.15
C ALA A 82 10.52 5.95 9.91
N TYR A 83 10.99 4.72 9.65
CA TYR A 83 10.47 3.51 10.28
C TYR A 83 10.66 3.50 11.80
N GLY A 84 11.85 3.84 12.28
CA GLY A 84 12.20 3.76 13.70
C GLY A 84 11.27 4.57 14.61
N PRO A 85 11.08 5.87 14.36
CA PRO A 85 10.16 6.72 15.12
C PRO A 85 8.71 6.23 15.08
N VAL A 86 8.22 5.79 13.91
CA VAL A 86 6.85 5.28 13.76
C VAL A 86 6.65 4.00 14.59
N ARG A 87 7.59 3.06 14.50
CA ARG A 87 7.55 1.81 15.26
C ARG A 87 7.55 2.07 16.76
N ALA A 88 8.48 2.90 17.22
CA ALA A 88 8.61 3.25 18.64
C ALA A 88 7.39 4.02 19.17
N ALA A 89 6.70 4.83 18.35
CA ALA A 89 5.47 5.50 18.73
C ALA A 89 4.32 4.51 18.95
N LEU A 90 4.14 3.56 18.03
CA LEU A 90 3.10 2.53 18.14
C LEU A 90 3.34 1.61 19.35
N GLU A 91 4.58 1.22 19.60
CA GLU A 91 4.94 0.37 20.74
C GLU A 91 4.72 1.08 22.08
N ARG A 92 5.12 2.35 22.19
CA ARG A 92 4.84 3.16 23.40
C ARG A 92 3.34 3.36 23.64
N ALA A 93 2.54 3.44 22.58
CA ALA A 93 1.09 3.52 22.68
C ALA A 93 0.42 2.16 23.01
N GLY A 94 1.17 1.05 23.03
CA GLY A 94 0.63 -0.29 23.28
C GLY A 94 -0.20 -0.84 22.11
N THR A 95 -0.06 -0.28 20.91
CA THR A 95 -0.86 -0.64 19.73
C THR A 95 0.01 -0.91 18.50
N PRO A 96 0.94 -1.87 18.55
CA PRO A 96 1.77 -2.21 17.40
C PRO A 96 0.91 -2.68 16.21
N ILE A 97 1.43 -2.47 15.01
CA ILE A 97 0.91 -3.06 13.76
C ILE A 97 1.97 -3.98 13.15
N GLY A 98 1.64 -4.70 12.08
CA GLY A 98 2.57 -5.58 11.37
C GLY A 98 3.87 -4.87 10.97
N ALA A 99 4.99 -5.60 10.89
CA ALA A 99 6.27 -4.99 10.56
C ALA A 99 6.28 -4.38 9.15
N LEU A 100 5.71 -5.08 8.16
CA LEU A 100 5.58 -4.57 6.79
C LEU A 100 4.58 -3.41 6.71
N ASP A 101 3.47 -3.49 7.44
CA ASP A 101 2.51 -2.36 7.54
C ASP A 101 3.16 -1.14 8.17
N THR A 102 4.00 -1.33 9.19
CA THR A 102 4.79 -0.24 9.80
C THR A 102 5.72 0.41 8.77
N GLN A 103 6.36 -0.39 7.91
CA GLN A 103 7.17 0.14 6.81
C GLN A 103 6.31 0.93 5.82
N ILE A 104 5.20 0.37 5.32
CA ILE A 104 4.30 1.05 4.39
C ILE A 104 3.77 2.37 4.99
N ALA A 105 3.40 2.37 6.27
CA ALA A 105 2.96 3.56 6.99
C ALA A 105 4.05 4.63 7.05
N ALA A 106 5.27 4.26 7.45
CA ALA A 106 6.41 5.17 7.51
C ALA A 106 6.75 5.76 6.13
N HIS A 107 6.75 4.93 5.10
CA HIS A 107 6.99 5.36 3.73
C HIS A 107 5.94 6.37 3.25
N THR A 108 4.67 6.09 3.51
CA THR A 108 3.57 6.98 3.14
C THR A 108 3.67 8.31 3.87
N LEU A 109 4.02 8.26 5.15
CA LEU A 109 4.16 9.45 6.01
C LEU A 109 5.28 10.36 5.52
N ILE A 110 6.49 9.82 5.29
CA ILE A 110 7.64 10.62 4.85
C ILE A 110 7.48 11.15 3.42
N ALA A 111 6.77 10.40 2.55
CA ALA A 111 6.42 10.85 1.22
C ALA A 111 5.29 11.90 1.20
N ASN A 112 4.71 12.24 2.37
CA ASN A 112 3.57 13.13 2.52
C ASN A 112 2.40 12.74 1.59
N LEU A 113 2.05 11.46 1.56
CA LEU A 113 0.94 10.92 0.79
C LEU A 113 -0.25 10.55 1.70
N THR A 114 -1.36 10.13 1.11
CA THR A 114 -2.48 9.50 1.81
C THR A 114 -2.43 8.00 1.56
N LEU A 115 -2.48 7.19 2.62
CA LEU A 115 -2.57 5.74 2.51
C LEU A 115 -3.99 5.34 2.16
N VAL A 116 -4.15 4.56 1.09
CA VAL A 116 -5.42 3.89 0.77
C VAL A 116 -5.31 2.44 1.25
N THR A 117 -6.16 2.06 2.21
CA THR A 117 -6.17 0.75 2.85
C THR A 117 -7.58 0.33 3.24
N HIS A 118 -7.84 -0.98 3.30
CA HIS A 118 -9.04 -1.50 3.95
C HIS A 118 -8.83 -1.72 5.46
N ASN A 119 -7.58 -1.71 5.93
CA ASN A 119 -7.22 -1.95 7.33
C ASN A 119 -7.11 -0.63 8.12
N VAL A 120 -8.10 0.23 7.96
CA VAL A 120 -8.08 1.61 8.48
C VAL A 120 -7.86 1.66 10.00
N GLY A 121 -8.41 0.70 10.74
CA GLY A 121 -8.30 0.63 12.20
C GLY A 121 -6.87 0.45 12.70
N GLU A 122 -6.01 -0.25 11.96
CA GLU A 122 -4.60 -0.40 12.29
C GLU A 122 -3.81 0.84 11.88
N PHE A 123 -3.97 1.30 10.64
CA PHE A 123 -3.17 2.42 10.13
C PHE A 123 -3.50 3.77 10.78
N ARG A 124 -4.74 3.98 11.26
CA ARG A 124 -5.09 5.19 12.03
C ARG A 124 -4.35 5.32 13.36
N ARG A 125 -3.72 4.25 13.85
CA ARG A 125 -2.88 4.29 15.06
C ARG A 125 -1.56 5.01 14.83
N VAL A 126 -1.14 5.16 13.57
CA VAL A 126 0.11 5.83 13.19
C VAL A 126 -0.09 7.35 13.28
N PRO A 127 0.64 8.05 14.16
CA PRO A 127 0.48 9.49 14.30
C PRO A 127 0.80 10.24 13.00
N GLY A 128 -0.10 11.14 12.58
CA GLY A 128 0.10 12.00 11.41
C GLY A 128 -0.17 11.32 10.05
N LEU A 129 -0.44 10.02 10.02
CA LEU A 129 -0.75 9.31 8.77
C LEU A 129 -2.17 9.63 8.30
N ARG A 130 -2.31 10.14 7.06
CA ARG A 130 -3.61 10.27 6.40
C ARG A 130 -4.03 8.93 5.82
N VAL A 131 -5.25 8.50 6.10
CA VAL A 131 -5.77 7.18 5.72
C VAL A 131 -7.17 7.31 5.12
N GLU A 132 -7.38 6.67 3.97
CA GLU A 132 -8.67 6.54 3.29
C GLU A 132 -8.99 5.07 3.02
N ASP A 133 -10.27 4.72 3.01
CA ASP A 133 -10.77 3.43 2.55
C ASP A 133 -11.74 3.64 1.40
N TRP A 134 -11.33 3.23 0.20
CA TRP A 134 -12.11 3.35 -1.03
C TRP A 134 -13.05 2.16 -1.27
N THR A 135 -13.08 1.19 -0.36
CA THR A 135 -13.98 0.02 -0.44
C THR A 135 -15.30 0.26 0.30
N VAL A 136 -15.32 1.18 1.27
CA VAL A 136 -16.51 1.53 2.06
C VAL A 136 -17.13 2.86 1.57
N GLY A 137 -18.29 3.24 2.11
CA GLY A 137 -18.96 4.51 1.79
C GLY A 137 -19.77 5.02 2.95
#